data_AF-A0A540VNX8-F1
#
_entry.id   AF-A0A540VNX8-F1
#
_cell.length_a   1.000
_cell.length_b   1.000
_cell.length_c   1.000
_cell.angle_alpha   90.00
_cell.angle_beta   90.00
_cell.angle_gamma   90.00
#
_symmetry.space_group_name_H-M   'P 1'
#
loop_
_entity.id
_entity.type
_entity.pdbx_description
1 polymer ?
#
loop_
_entity_poly.entity_id
_entity_poly.type
_entity_poly.pdbx_seq_one_letter_code
_entity_poly.pdbx_strand_id
1 'polypeptide(L)'
;MKLDPPGDVVRPTAAINWLTRQLRKAAPKDVRIGCSWPRKTPDTSLSLEEALADPADLVPDGVTDRPTKLEVKRVIDLAGRFRGAKTVIEDTEAAFTAFYRDVGQHLSPWTPPPPKYRNHESLSGQQETDVDSTSELPIAREDIE
;
A
#
# COMPACT_ATOMS: atom_id res chain seq x y z
N MET A 1 10.43 5.76 10.62
CA MET A 1 10.42 6.01 9.16
C MET A 1 9.01 5.77 8.65
N LYS A 2 8.46 6.70 7.87
CA LYS A 2 7.08 6.62 7.33
C LYS A 2 7.13 6.34 5.83
N LEU A 3 6.22 5.49 5.35
CA LEU A 3 6.10 5.07 3.97
C LEU A 3 4.65 5.18 3.50
N ASP A 4 4.49 5.49 2.22
CA ASP A 4 3.21 5.36 1.55
C ASP A 4 2.92 3.88 1.26
N PRO A 5 1.71 3.39 1.59
CA PRO A 5 1.34 2.03 1.29
C PRO A 5 1.13 1.84 -0.23
N PRO A 6 1.20 0.59 -0.71
CA PRO A 6 0.98 0.27 -2.12
C PRO A 6 -0.32 0.84 -2.67
N GLY A 7 -0.22 1.62 -3.74
CA GLY A 7 -1.35 2.29 -4.38
C GLY A 7 -2.33 1.32 -5.04
N ASP A 8 -1.85 0.16 -5.48
CA ASP A 8 -2.57 -0.90 -6.19
C ASP A 8 -3.31 -1.88 -5.29
N VAL A 9 -3.10 -1.79 -3.96
CA VAL A 9 -3.72 -2.68 -2.99
C VAL A 9 -4.88 -1.99 -2.30
N VAL A 10 -6.02 -2.68 -2.19
CA VAL A 10 -7.22 -2.19 -1.48
C VAL A 10 -7.27 -2.73 -0.04
N ARG A 11 -6.87 -3.99 0.17
CA ARG A 11 -6.98 -4.65 1.47
C ARG A 11 -5.93 -4.13 2.46
N PRO A 12 -6.31 -3.80 3.72
CA PRO A 12 -5.37 -3.26 4.71
C PRO A 12 -4.26 -4.25 5.06
N THR A 13 -4.61 -5.53 5.27
CA THR A 13 -3.66 -6.60 5.58
C THR A 13 -2.65 -6.82 4.45
N ALA A 14 -3.03 -6.58 3.20
CA ALA A 14 -2.11 -6.69 2.07
C ALA A 14 -1.11 -5.52 2.02
N ALA A 15 -1.53 -4.30 2.38
CA ALA A 15 -0.64 -3.16 2.53
C ALA A 15 0.35 -3.36 3.69
N ILE A 16 -0.12 -3.86 4.83
CA ILE A 16 0.73 -4.20 5.99
C ILE A 16 1.74 -5.30 5.60
N ASN A 17 1.28 -6.37 4.95
CA ASN A 17 2.13 -7.46 4.49
C ASN A 17 3.20 -7.01 3.50
N TRP A 18 2.92 -6.01 2.66
CA TRP A 18 3.93 -5.44 1.77
C TRP A 18 5.10 -4.84 2.55
N LEU A 19 4.83 -4.16 3.66
CA LEU A 19 5.88 -3.61 4.51
C LEU A 19 6.62 -4.71 5.29
N THR A 20 5.90 -5.60 5.96
CA THR A 20 6.53 -6.64 6.81
C THR A 20 7.40 -7.60 6.01
N ARG A 21 7.06 -7.88 4.74
CA ARG A 21 7.88 -8.71 3.84
C ARG A 21 9.26 -8.12 3.55
N GLN A 22 9.41 -6.79 3.54
CA GLN A 22 10.71 -6.14 3.34
C GLN A 22 11.65 -6.40 4.52
N LEU A 23 11.10 -6.60 5.72
CA LEU A 23 11.85 -6.79 6.96
C LEU A 23 11.97 -8.26 7.39
N ARG A 24 11.30 -9.19 6.70
CA ARG A 24 11.26 -10.61 7.07
C ARG A 24 12.64 -11.28 7.18
N LYS A 25 13.59 -10.90 6.31
CA LYS A 25 14.95 -11.49 6.34
C LYS A 25 15.82 -10.94 7.48
N ALA A 26 15.70 -9.64 7.75
CA ALA A 26 16.48 -9.00 8.81
C ALA A 26 15.93 -9.34 10.21
N ALA A 27 14.60 -9.52 10.32
CA ALA A 27 13.88 -9.82 11.56
C ALA A 27 14.43 -9.09 12.81
N PRO A 28 14.66 -7.76 12.73
CA PRO A 28 15.26 -7.02 13.83
C PRO A 28 14.35 -7.04 15.07
N LYS A 29 14.97 -7.34 16.22
CA LYS A 29 14.32 -7.17 17.52
C LYS A 29 14.12 -5.68 17.79
N ASP A 30 13.13 -5.37 18.62
CA ASP A 30 12.84 -4.00 19.09
C ASP A 30 12.24 -3.06 18.02
N VAL A 31 11.75 -3.62 16.93
CA VAL A 31 11.04 -2.89 15.86
C VAL A 31 9.54 -3.01 16.04
N ARG A 32 8.84 -1.90 15.90
CA ARG A 32 7.38 -1.81 15.87
C ARG A 32 6.90 -1.30 14.52
N ILE A 33 5.80 -1.89 14.06
CA ILE A 33 5.05 -1.49 12.87
C ILE A 33 3.85 -0.67 13.34
N GLY A 34 3.67 0.50 12.73
CA GLY A 34 2.54 1.39 12.97
C GLY A 34 1.72 1.61 11.71
N CYS A 35 0.41 1.74 11.87
CA CYS A 35 -0.51 2.09 10.79
C CYS A 35 -1.30 3.33 11.19
N SER A 36 -1.27 4.34 10.32
CA SER A 36 -2.20 5.47 10.42
C SER A 36 -3.39 5.23 9.51
N TRP A 37 -4.58 5.50 10.02
CA TRP A 37 -5.84 5.14 9.37
C TRP A 37 -6.56 6.36 8.82
N PRO A 38 -7.42 6.19 7.79
CA PRO A 38 -8.25 7.28 7.32
C PRO A 38 -9.32 7.65 8.34
N ARG A 39 -9.85 8.87 8.20
CA ARG A 39 -10.89 9.45 9.09
C ARG A 39 -10.36 9.60 10.54
N LYS A 40 -11.26 9.58 11.54
CA LYS A 40 -10.92 9.72 12.96
C LYS A 40 -10.64 8.37 13.63
N THR A 41 -10.07 7.44 12.87
CA THR A 41 -9.73 6.10 13.37
C THR A 41 -8.39 6.17 14.10
N PRO A 42 -8.26 5.64 15.33
CA PRO A 42 -7.00 5.65 16.06
C PRO A 42 -5.89 4.90 15.33
N ASP A 43 -4.67 5.43 15.38
CA ASP A 43 -3.47 4.76 14.88
C ASP A 43 -3.20 3.48 15.68
N THR A 44 -2.75 2.43 15.00
CA THR A 44 -2.43 1.13 15.61
C THR A 44 -0.95 0.84 15.55
N SER A 45 -0.43 0.06 16.50
CA SER A 45 0.97 -0.37 16.46
C SER A 45 1.23 -1.70 17.17
N LEU A 46 2.03 -2.55 16.56
CA LEU A 46 2.46 -3.85 17.07
C LEU A 46 3.97 -4.02 16.90
N SER A 47 4.56 -4.99 17.60
CA SER A 47 5.91 -5.42 17.28
C SER A 47 5.98 -6.04 15.87
N LEU A 48 7.19 -6.05 15.28
CA LEU A 48 7.40 -6.69 13.99
C LEU A 48 7.08 -8.20 14.04
N GLU A 49 7.36 -8.85 15.16
CA GLU A 49 7.08 -10.28 15.35
C GLU A 49 5.57 -10.56 15.33
N GLU A 50 4.80 -9.82 16.12
CA GLU A 50 3.34 -9.91 16.12
C GLU A 50 2.76 -9.61 14.73
N ALA A 51 3.22 -8.53 14.08
CA ALA A 51 2.75 -8.15 12.75
C ALA A 51 3.13 -9.15 11.63
N LEU A 52 4.18 -9.96 11.83
CA LEU A 52 4.55 -11.05 10.92
C LEU A 52 3.73 -12.31 11.17
N ALA A 53 3.31 -12.54 12.42
CA ALA A 53 2.47 -13.66 12.81
C ALA A 53 1.02 -13.46 12.37
N ASP A 54 0.41 -12.34 12.76
CA ASP A 54 -0.92 -11.94 12.31
C ASP A 54 -0.99 -10.42 12.01
N PRO A 55 -0.96 -10.02 10.74
CA PRO A 55 -1.11 -8.62 10.37
C PRO A 55 -2.55 -8.09 10.54
N ALA A 56 -3.55 -8.95 10.78
CA ALA A 56 -4.93 -8.53 11.01
C ALA A 56 -5.08 -7.79 12.35
N ASP A 57 -4.26 -8.11 13.35
CA ASP A 57 -4.28 -7.47 14.67
C ASP A 57 -3.93 -5.96 14.63
N LEU A 58 -3.28 -5.52 13.55
CA LEU A 58 -3.05 -4.09 13.31
C LEU A 58 -4.29 -3.38 12.76
N VAL A 59 -5.28 -4.09 12.22
CA VAL A 59 -6.47 -3.50 11.59
C VAL A 59 -7.56 -3.28 12.65
N PRO A 60 -7.99 -2.03 12.89
CA PRO A 60 -9.09 -1.76 13.81
C PRO A 60 -10.40 -2.41 13.35
N ASP A 61 -11.26 -2.74 14.32
CA ASP A 61 -12.56 -3.35 14.06
C ASP A 61 -13.40 -2.52 13.08
N GLY A 62 -13.98 -3.19 12.08
CA GLY A 62 -14.84 -2.55 11.08
C GLY A 62 -14.11 -1.71 10.02
N VAL A 63 -12.78 -1.66 10.03
CA VAL A 63 -11.99 -0.93 9.02
C VAL A 63 -11.64 -1.83 7.85
N THR A 64 -12.17 -1.49 6.67
CA THR A 64 -11.84 -2.17 5.41
C THR A 64 -10.92 -1.36 4.50
N ASP A 65 -10.73 -0.08 4.83
CA ASP A 65 -9.91 0.84 4.05
C ASP A 65 -8.42 0.57 4.24
N ARG A 66 -7.62 0.88 3.22
CA ARG A 66 -6.16 0.87 3.32
C ARG A 66 -5.68 1.95 4.32
N PRO A 67 -4.61 1.68 5.10
CA PRO A 67 -3.91 2.72 5.85
C PRO A 67 -3.55 3.93 4.99
N THR A 68 -3.49 5.11 5.59
CA THR A 68 -3.00 6.33 4.92
C THR A 68 -1.48 6.38 4.92
N LYS A 69 -0.84 5.90 6.00
CA LYS A 69 0.62 5.78 6.14
C LYS A 69 0.97 4.51 6.88
N LEU A 70 2.10 3.92 6.51
CA LEU A 70 2.74 2.85 7.25
C LEU A 70 4.01 3.38 7.92
N GLU A 71 4.30 2.94 9.12
CA GLU A 71 5.43 3.42 9.90
C GLU A 71 6.24 2.28 10.48
N VAL A 72 7.57 2.44 10.47
CA VAL A 72 8.50 1.57 11.18
C VAL A 72 9.25 2.39 12.22
N LYS A 73 9.17 1.97 13.48
CA LYS A 73 9.82 2.60 14.63
C LYS A 73 10.70 1.57 15.34
N ARG A 74 11.82 2.00 15.89
CA ARG A 74 12.60 1.20 16.85
C ARG A 74 12.38 1.76 18.24
N VAL A 75 12.09 0.89 19.20
CA VAL A 75 11.89 1.27 20.60
C VAL A 75 12.95 0.58 21.42
N ILE A 76 13.89 1.35 21.96
CA ILE A 76 14.99 0.86 22.79
C ILE A 76 14.88 1.45 24.19
N ASP A 77 15.14 0.64 25.21
CA ASP A 77 15.27 1.12 26.59
C ASP A 77 16.75 1.45 26.88
N LEU A 78 17.02 2.72 27.17
CA LEU A 78 18.37 3.21 27.50
C LEU A 78 18.60 3.32 29.02
N ALA A 79 17.57 3.05 29.84
CA ALA A 79 17.60 3.01 31.29
C ALA A 79 18.54 4.06 31.93
N GLY A 80 19.47 3.63 32.80
CA GLY A 80 20.39 4.50 33.53
C GLY A 80 21.41 5.26 32.68
N ARG A 81 21.61 4.90 31.41
CA ARG A 81 22.53 5.59 30.50
C ARG A 81 21.98 6.92 30.00
N PHE A 82 20.68 7.15 30.19
CA PHE A 82 20.02 8.43 29.90
C PHE A 82 20.32 9.54 30.93
N ARG A 83 21.15 9.29 31.95
CA ARG A 83 21.45 10.26 33.02
C ARG A 83 22.49 11.33 32.66
N GLY A 84 23.31 11.11 31.64
CA GLY A 84 24.36 12.03 31.21
C GLY A 84 24.15 12.56 29.78
N ALA A 85 24.34 13.85 29.55
CA ALA A 85 24.15 14.45 28.22
C ALA A 85 25.06 13.81 27.15
N LYS A 86 26.32 13.50 27.49
CA LYS A 86 27.28 12.87 26.58
C LYS A 86 26.85 11.44 26.20
N THR A 87 26.44 10.63 27.17
CA THR A 87 26.03 9.24 26.92
C THR A 87 24.73 9.15 26.13
N VAL A 88 23.80 10.08 26.34
CA VAL A 88 22.57 10.17 25.53
C VAL A 88 22.88 10.42 24.06
N ILE A 89 23.80 11.34 23.76
CA ILE A 89 24.18 11.66 22.38
C ILE A 89 24.82 10.44 21.72
N GLU A 90 25.80 9.83 22.38
CA GLU A 90 26.50 8.64 21.88
C GLU A 90 25.55 7.47 21.63
N ASP A 91 24.66 7.17 22.58
CA ASP A 91 23.69 6.08 22.46
C ASP A 91 22.64 6.37 21.38
N THR A 92 22.22 7.63 21.23
CA THR A 92 21.28 8.05 20.18
C THR A 92 21.90 7.91 18.79
N GLU A 93 23.15 8.37 18.61
CA GLU A 93 23.89 8.22 17.35
C GLU A 93 24.05 6.75 16.98
N ALA A 94 24.48 5.91 17.92
CA ALA A 94 24.60 4.47 17.73
C ALA A 94 23.25 3.83 17.37
N ALA A 95 22.17 4.25 18.03
CA ALA A 95 20.82 3.77 17.75
C ALA A 95 20.33 4.13 16.35
N PHE A 96 20.61 5.35 15.86
CA PHE A 96 20.28 5.76 14.49
C PHE A 96 21.05 4.94 13.46
N THR A 97 22.36 4.78 13.62
CA THR A 97 23.17 3.96 12.71
C THR A 97 22.70 2.51 12.70
N ALA A 98 22.42 1.94 13.88
CA ALA A 98 21.88 0.59 13.99
C ALA A 98 20.50 0.48 13.35
N PHE A 99 19.61 1.46 13.52
CA PHE A 99 18.31 1.47 12.86
C PHE A 99 18.43 1.49 11.33
N TYR A 100 19.29 2.35 10.77
CA TYR A 100 19.46 2.39 9.31
C TYR A 100 20.05 1.09 8.76
N ARG A 101 21.03 0.51 9.44
CA ARG A 101 21.62 -0.78 9.06
C ARG A 101 20.62 -1.93 9.18
N ASP A 102 19.84 -2.00 10.25
CA ASP A 102 19.00 -3.18 10.49
C ASP A 102 17.61 -3.08 9.83
N VAL A 103 17.16 -1.85 9.54
CA VAL A 103 15.81 -1.55 9.02
C VAL A 103 15.88 -0.69 7.77
N GLY A 104 16.46 0.51 7.89
CA GLY A 104 16.37 1.55 6.88
C GLY A 104 16.83 1.12 5.48
N GLN A 105 17.96 0.42 5.39
CA GLN A 105 18.50 -0.06 4.11
C GLN A 105 17.65 -1.13 3.42
N HIS A 106 16.76 -1.80 4.17
CA HIS A 106 15.87 -2.84 3.64
C HIS A 106 14.52 -2.28 3.23
N LEU A 107 14.20 -1.04 3.60
CA LEU A 107 12.96 -0.38 3.25
C LEU A 107 13.07 0.30 1.88
N SER A 108 12.13 -0.02 1.00
CA SER A 108 11.97 0.62 -0.30
C SER A 108 10.59 1.29 -0.38
N PRO A 109 10.51 2.57 -0.78
CA PRO A 109 9.23 3.21 -1.03
C PRO A 109 8.49 2.48 -2.16
N TRP A 110 7.16 2.40 -2.05
CA TRP A 110 6.37 1.82 -3.12
C TRP A 110 6.43 2.72 -4.37
N THR A 111 6.62 2.10 -5.53
CA THR A 111 6.66 2.76 -6.83
C THR A 111 5.61 2.12 -7.73
N PRO A 112 4.78 2.89 -8.45
CA PRO A 112 3.77 2.33 -9.34
C PRO A 112 4.42 1.50 -10.45
N PRO A 113 3.80 0.39 -10.88
CA PRO A 113 4.31 -0.39 -11.99
C PRO A 113 4.30 0.44 -13.28
N PRO A 114 5.23 0.17 -14.22
CA PRO A 114 5.26 0.85 -15.51
C PRO A 114 3.92 0.72 -16.26
N PRO A 115 3.47 1.77 -16.97
CA PRO A 115 2.23 1.71 -17.73
C PRO A 115 2.34 0.65 -18.83
N LYS A 116 1.34 -0.24 -18.91
CA LYS A 116 1.28 -1.27 -19.96
C LYS A 116 0.64 -0.69 -21.23
N TYR A 117 1.23 -0.99 -22.38
CA TYR A 117 0.64 -0.69 -23.67
C TYR A 117 -0.72 -1.41 -23.80
N ARG A 118 -1.78 -0.68 -24.20
CA ARG A 118 -3.09 -1.27 -24.50
C ARG A 118 -3.18 -1.48 -26.02
N ASN A 119 -3.23 -2.72 -26.48
CA ASN A 119 -3.56 -3.03 -27.88
C ASN A 119 -5.01 -2.59 -28.16
N HIS A 120 -5.24 -1.91 -29.27
CA HIS A 120 -6.53 -1.33 -29.67
C HIS A 120 -7.56 -2.37 -30.19
N GLU A 121 -7.23 -3.67 -30.21
CA GLU A 121 -8.10 -4.69 -30.82
C GLU A 121 -9.29 -5.14 -29.95
N SER A 122 -9.34 -4.77 -28.67
CA SER A 122 -10.46 -5.15 -27.78
C SER A 122 -11.63 -4.14 -27.73
N LEU A 123 -11.69 -3.18 -28.67
CA LEU A 123 -12.76 -2.17 -28.77
C LEU A 123 -13.80 -2.44 -29.88
N SER A 124 -13.66 -3.51 -30.68
CA SER A 124 -14.56 -3.81 -31.81
C SER A 124 -15.58 -4.94 -31.55
N GLY A 125 -15.94 -5.18 -30.29
CA GLY A 125 -16.70 -6.36 -29.90
C GLY A 125 -18.09 -6.14 -29.31
N GLN A 126 -18.83 -5.07 -29.65
CA GLN A 126 -20.29 -4.99 -29.42
C GLN A 126 -20.96 -4.10 -30.47
N GLN A 127 -21.31 -4.67 -31.63
CA GLN A 127 -22.47 -4.23 -32.40
C GLN A 127 -23.05 -5.44 -33.18
N GLU A 128 -24.38 -5.55 -33.11
CA GLU A 128 -25.31 -6.34 -33.95
C GLU A 128 -25.74 -7.75 -33.50
N THR A 129 -26.96 -7.81 -32.96
CA THR A 129 -28.09 -8.70 -33.34
C THR A 129 -29.37 -7.92 -32.93
N ASP A 130 -30.46 -7.77 -33.69
CA ASP A 130 -31.07 -8.71 -34.61
C ASP A 130 -32.06 -8.00 -35.59
N VAL A 131 -32.01 -8.50 -36.83
CA VAL A 131 -32.81 -8.41 -38.08
C VAL A 131 -34.35 -8.24 -37.96
N ASP A 132 -34.98 -7.40 -38.79
CA ASP A 132 -35.64 -7.63 -40.11
C ASP A 132 -37.15 -7.95 -40.03
N SER A 133 -37.98 -7.21 -40.79
CA SER A 133 -39.17 -7.73 -41.50
C SER A 133 -39.82 -6.66 -42.40
N THR A 134 -39.36 -6.63 -43.66
CA THR A 134 -40.17 -6.88 -44.88
C THR A 134 -41.22 -5.86 -45.41
N SER A 135 -40.98 -5.44 -46.68
CA SER A 135 -41.91 -5.13 -47.80
C SER A 135 -42.74 -3.82 -47.71
N GLU A 136 -42.97 -3.00 -48.74
CA GLU A 136 -42.97 -3.11 -50.21
C GLU A 136 -42.59 -1.75 -50.86
N LEU A 137 -42.04 -1.78 -52.09
CA LEU A 137 -41.94 -0.64 -53.00
C LEU A 137 -43.31 -0.42 -53.70
N PRO A 138 -43.64 0.80 -54.16
CA PRO A 138 -43.38 1.09 -55.56
C PRO A 138 -42.98 2.53 -55.91
N ILE A 139 -42.46 2.61 -57.13
CA ILE A 139 -41.91 3.71 -57.90
C ILE A 139 -43.02 4.65 -58.42
N ALA A 140 -42.81 5.97 -58.38
CA ALA A 140 -43.39 6.95 -59.31
C ALA A 140 -42.48 8.20 -59.33
N ARG A 141 -41.58 8.30 -60.32
CA ARG A 141 -41.70 9.06 -61.59
C ARG A 141 -41.30 10.54 -61.47
N GLU A 142 -40.34 10.88 -62.33
CA GLU A 142 -39.93 12.23 -62.74
C GLU A 142 -41.14 13.13 -63.01
N ASP A 143 -41.01 14.42 -62.69
CA ASP A 143 -41.01 15.46 -63.71
C ASP A 143 -40.47 16.78 -63.13
N ILE A 144 -39.56 17.37 -63.89
CA ILE A 144 -38.97 18.70 -63.73
C ILE A 144 -39.80 19.63 -64.60
N GLU A 145 -40.36 20.71 -64.02
CA GLU A 145 -40.43 22.03 -64.66
C GLU A 145 -40.64 23.14 -63.62
#